data_AF-A0A7R9VXM3-F1
#
_entry.id   AF-A0A7R9VXM3-F1
#
_cell.length_a   1.000
_cell.length_b   1.000
_cell.length_c   1.000
_cell.angle_alpha   90.00
_cell.angle_beta   90.00
_cell.angle_gamma   90.00
#
_symmetry.space_group_name_H-M   'P 1'
#
loop_
_entity.id
_entity.type
_entity.pdbx_description
1 polymer ?
#
loop_
_entity_poly.entity_id
_entity_poly.type
_entity_poly.pdbx_seq_one_letter_code
_entity_poly.pdbx_strand_id
1 'polypeptide(L)'
;IGGRLVPRRLQLSSVPRLLLLGLLKAASLPLLFLAIFYPSAATGGDVGLALLVGCFWVGSGYLNTCSYLIVPTLVPPGQKGAASGLMTTAFQSSCFAGLMLAAAAQHAWLVAAAA
;
A
#
# COMPACT_ATOMS: atom_id res chain seq x y z
N ILE A 1 -3.84 6.82 -9.48
CA ILE A 1 -3.70 8.27 -9.21
C ILE A 1 -4.84 8.82 -8.34
N GLY A 2 -6.10 8.42 -8.55
CA GLY A 2 -7.27 8.99 -7.85
C GLY A 2 -7.17 9.17 -6.33
N GLY A 3 -6.60 8.20 -5.58
CA GLY A 3 -6.42 8.33 -4.13
C GLY A 3 -5.49 9.49 -3.71
N ARG A 4 -4.64 9.99 -4.60
CA ARG A 4 -3.76 11.15 -4.36
C ARG A 4 -4.44 12.49 -4.64
N LEU A 5 -5.61 12.47 -5.28
CA LEU A 5 -6.39 13.66 -5.65
C LEU A 5 -7.54 13.93 -4.67
N VAL A 6 -7.55 13.26 -3.51
CA VAL A 6 -8.62 13.41 -2.53
C VAL A 6 -8.63 14.84 -1.96
N PRO A 7 -9.77 15.55 -2.00
CA PRO A 7 -9.90 16.90 -1.48
C PRO A 7 -9.49 17.00 -0.02
N ARG A 8 -8.91 18.14 0.39
CA ARG A 8 -8.42 18.38 1.75
C ARG A 8 -9.43 18.05 2.86
N ARG A 9 -10.72 18.29 2.59
CA ARG A 9 -11.82 18.04 3.55
C ARG A 9 -12.04 16.55 3.85
N LEU A 10 -11.61 15.67 2.95
CA LEU A 10 -11.76 14.22 3.06
C LEU A 10 -10.45 13.54 3.49
N GLN A 11 -9.37 14.30 3.72
CA GLN A 11 -8.08 13.75 4.13
C GLN A 11 -8.07 13.48 5.63
N LEU A 12 -7.58 12.31 6.03
CA LEU A 12 -7.42 11.97 7.43
C LEU A 12 -6.22 12.70 8.04
N SER A 13 -6.46 13.32 9.19
CA SER A 13 -5.47 14.04 10.00
C SER A 13 -5.14 13.35 11.32
N SER A 14 -5.77 12.21 11.61
CA SER A 14 -5.58 11.45 12.84
C SER A 14 -4.62 10.28 12.63
N VAL A 15 -3.49 10.28 13.36
CA VAL A 15 -2.48 9.20 13.30
C VAL A 15 -3.09 7.83 13.64
N PRO A 16 -3.83 7.63 14.75
CA PRO A 16 -4.40 6.32 15.05
C PRO A 16 -5.33 5.79 13.96
N ARG A 17 -6.13 6.67 13.35
CA ARG A 17 -7.03 6.27 12.24
C ARG A 17 -6.25 5.89 10.99
N LEU A 18 -5.16 6.59 10.66
CA LEU A 18 -4.30 6.22 9.55
C LEU A 18 -3.60 4.87 9.79
N LEU A 19 -3.09 4.64 10.99
CA LEU A 19 -2.48 3.36 11.36
C LEU A 19 -3.50 2.22 11.26
N LEU A 20 -4.71 2.42 11.77
CA LEU A 20 -5.79 1.43 11.67
C LEU A 20 -6.13 1.12 10.21
N LEU A 21 -6.29 2.12 9.35
CA LEU A 21 -6.56 1.88 7.92
C LEU A 21 -5.36 1.22 7.22
N GLY A 22 -4.14 1.55 7.62
CA GLY A 22 -2.93 0.86 7.16
C GLY A 22 -2.95 -0.63 7.53
N LEU A 23 -3.34 -0.96 8.76
CA LEU A 23 -3.49 -2.34 9.23
C LEU A 23 -4.60 -3.08 8.50
N LEU A 24 -5.78 -2.47 8.34
CA LEU A 24 -6.90 -3.05 7.59
C LEU A 24 -6.51 -3.34 6.14
N LYS A 25 -5.76 -2.42 5.52
CA LYS A 25 -5.22 -2.64 4.19
C LYS A 25 -4.21 -3.78 4.17
N ALA A 26 -3.27 -3.84 5.11
CA ALA A 26 -2.32 -4.93 5.21
C ALA A 26 -3.03 -6.28 5.40
N ALA A 27 -4.09 -6.32 6.21
CA ALA A 27 -4.93 -7.51 6.41
C ALA A 27 -5.66 -7.96 5.14
N SER A 28 -5.83 -7.09 4.15
CA SER A 28 -6.38 -7.46 2.84
C SER A 28 -5.35 -8.01 1.84
N LEU A 29 -4.06 -8.03 2.18
CA LEU A 29 -3.02 -8.61 1.32
C LEU A 29 -3.22 -10.11 1.00
N PRO A 30 -3.60 -10.99 1.94
CA PRO A 30 -3.84 -12.40 1.63
C PRO A 30 -4.92 -12.59 0.56
N LEU A 31 -5.99 -11.78 0.60
CA LEU A 31 -7.04 -11.79 -0.42
C LEU A 31 -6.50 -11.34 -1.78
N LEU A 32 -5.63 -10.33 -1.81
CA LEU A 32 -4.99 -9.87 -3.04
C LEU A 32 -4.07 -10.96 -3.63
N PHE A 33 -3.29 -11.66 -2.81
CA PHE A 33 -2.48 -12.79 -3.26
C PHE A 33 -3.35 -13.94 -3.78
N LEU A 34 -4.42 -14.30 -3.08
CA LEU A 34 -5.40 -15.29 -3.55
C LEU A 34 -5.99 -14.89 -4.91
N ALA A 35 -6.33 -13.62 -5.09
CA ALA A 35 -6.86 -13.11 -6.35
C ALA A 35 -5.84 -13.10 -7.50
N ILE A 36 -4.55 -12.94 -7.20
CA ILE A 36 -3.48 -12.99 -8.21
C ILE A 36 -3.25 -14.42 -8.69
N PHE A 37 -3.19 -15.39 -7.78
CA PHE A 37 -2.89 -16.78 -8.13
C PHE A 37 -4.13 -17.59 -8.54
N TYR A 38 -5.30 -17.25 -8.00
CA TYR A 38 -6.57 -17.96 -8.22
C TYR A 38 -7.73 -16.98 -8.50
N PRO A 39 -7.65 -16.19 -9.59
CA PRO A 39 -8.56 -15.08 -9.87
C PRO A 39 -10.03 -15.51 -9.91
N SER A 40 -10.34 -16.61 -10.59
CA SER A 40 -11.72 -17.11 -10.74
C SER A 40 -12.35 -17.53 -9.41
N ALA A 41 -11.58 -18.13 -8.50
CA ALA A 41 -12.07 -18.59 -7.21
C ALA A 41 -12.22 -17.45 -6.19
N ALA A 42 -11.35 -16.45 -6.24
CA ALA A 42 -11.32 -15.36 -5.25
C ALA A 42 -12.19 -14.16 -5.62
N THR A 43 -12.42 -13.90 -6.91
CA THR A 43 -13.04 -12.64 -7.37
C THR A 43 -14.22 -12.81 -8.32
N GLY A 44 -14.52 -14.05 -8.75
CA GLY A 44 -15.64 -14.31 -9.66
C GLY A 44 -15.42 -13.84 -11.11
N GLY A 45 -14.17 -13.49 -11.47
CA GLY A 45 -13.76 -13.11 -12.83
C GLY A 45 -13.05 -11.77 -12.91
N ASP A 46 -12.73 -11.35 -14.14
CA ASP A 46 -11.85 -10.20 -14.42
C ASP A 46 -12.37 -8.87 -13.85
N VAL A 47 -13.70 -8.68 -13.86
CA VAL A 47 -14.33 -7.47 -13.29
C VAL A 47 -14.09 -7.40 -11.78
N GLY A 48 -14.25 -8.52 -11.08
CA GLY A 48 -13.99 -8.59 -9.64
C GLY A 48 -12.52 -8.34 -9.31
N LEU A 49 -11.61 -8.93 -10.09
CA LEU A 49 -10.17 -8.69 -9.97
C LEU A 49 -9.82 -7.22 -10.21
N ALA A 50 -10.36 -6.61 -11.27
CA ALA A 50 -10.14 -5.20 -11.60
C ALA A 50 -10.64 -4.27 -10.49
N LEU A 51 -11.82 -4.56 -9.91
CA LEU A 51 -12.36 -3.82 -8.78
C LEU A 51 -11.49 -3.96 -7.53
N LEU A 52 -11.06 -5.18 -7.19
CA LEU A 52 -10.20 -5.45 -6.04
C LEU A 52 -8.87 -4.69 -6.16
N VAL A 53 -8.19 -4.84 -7.30
CA VAL A 53 -6.93 -4.15 -7.59
C VAL A 53 -7.12 -2.63 -7.60
N GLY A 54 -8.19 -2.14 -8.23
CA GLY A 54 -8.54 -0.73 -8.27
C GLY A 54 -8.74 -0.12 -6.89
N CYS A 55 -9.54 -0.77 -6.04
CA CYS A 55 -9.75 -0.38 -4.64
C CYS A 55 -8.42 -0.40 -3.86
N PHE A 56 -7.61 -1.44 -4.06
CA PHE A 56 -6.31 -1.56 -3.39
C PHE A 56 -5.37 -0.41 -3.78
N TRP A 57 -5.33 -0.04 -5.06
CA TRP A 57 -4.54 1.07 -5.59
C TRP A 57 -5.02 2.44 -5.12
N VAL A 58 -6.32 2.69 -5.15
CA VAL A 58 -6.91 3.94 -4.65
C VAL A 58 -6.62 4.09 -3.16
N GLY A 59 -6.84 3.04 -2.37
CA GLY A 59 -6.52 3.00 -0.94
C GLY A 59 -5.04 3.25 -0.65
N SER A 60 -4.13 2.63 -1.42
CA SER A 60 -2.68 2.91 -1.31
C SER A 60 -2.36 4.38 -1.56
N GLY A 61 -2.91 4.97 -2.63
CA GLY A 61 -2.70 6.37 -2.97
C GLY A 61 -3.21 7.32 -1.88
N TYR A 62 -4.37 7.03 -1.32
CA TYR A 62 -4.98 7.81 -0.26
C TYR A 62 -4.20 7.76 1.04
N LEU A 63 -3.84 6.56 1.53
CA LEU A 63 -3.06 6.39 2.75
C LEU A 63 -1.68 7.04 2.64
N ASN A 64 -1.02 6.86 1.50
CA ASN A 64 0.27 7.47 1.24
C ASN A 64 0.16 9.00 1.34
N THR A 65 -0.83 9.59 0.67
CA THR A 65 -1.03 11.05 0.67
C THR A 65 -1.33 11.60 2.06
N CYS A 66 -2.25 10.98 2.80
CA CYS A 66 -2.57 11.42 4.16
C CYS A 66 -1.37 11.31 5.09
N SER A 67 -0.57 10.25 4.96
CA SER A 67 0.63 10.08 5.79
C SER A 67 1.68 11.17 5.54
N TYR A 68 1.92 11.55 4.27
CA TYR A 68 2.81 12.66 3.93
C TYR A 68 2.32 14.01 4.47
N LEU A 69 1.01 14.21 4.61
CA LEU A 69 0.44 15.43 5.15
C LEU A 69 0.49 15.50 6.68
N ILE A 70 0.36 14.35 7.35
CA ILE A 70 0.43 14.27 8.82
C ILE A 70 1.86 14.35 9.33
N VAL A 71 2.84 13.70 8.67
CA VAL A 71 4.21 13.60 9.21
C VAL A 71 4.81 14.94 9.66
N PRO A 72 4.70 16.05 8.90
CA PRO A 72 5.23 17.35 9.31
C PRO A 72 4.52 17.97 10.52
N THR A 73 3.31 17.50 10.87
CA THR A 73 2.58 17.97 12.06
C THR A 73 3.00 17.23 13.32
N LEU A 74 3.79 16.16 13.21
CA LEU A 74 4.28 15.36 14.34
C LEU A 74 5.65 15.82 14.86
N VAL A 75 6.29 16.77 14.19
CA VAL A 75 7.64 17.25 14.51
C VAL A 75 7.67 18.77 14.68
N PRO A 76 8.66 19.31 15.42
CA PRO A 76 8.85 20.75 15.54
C PRO A 76 9.07 21.44 14.17
N PRO A 77 8.75 22.75 14.04
CA PRO A 77 8.83 23.48 12.78
C PRO A 77 10.17 23.36 12.03
N GLY A 78 11.29 23.36 12.75
CA GLY A 78 12.63 23.24 12.17
C GLY A 78 12.97 21.85 11.60
N GLN A 79 12.14 20.83 11.83
CA GLN A 79 12.42 19.44 11.43
C GLN A 79 11.47 18.90 10.36
N LYS A 80 10.50 19.71 9.90
CA LYS A 80 9.46 19.28 8.93
C LYS A 80 10.04 18.73 7.62
N GLY A 81 11.10 19.34 7.11
CA GLY A 81 11.80 18.89 5.90
C GLY A 81 12.46 17.52 6.10
N ALA A 82 13.19 17.35 7.21
CA ALA A 82 13.83 16.07 7.55
C ALA A 82 12.80 14.94 7.75
N ALA A 83 11.69 15.22 8.44
CA ALA A 83 10.63 14.24 8.65
C ALA A 83 9.98 13.80 7.32
N SER A 84 9.74 14.74 6.40
CA SER A 84 9.23 14.43 5.06
C SER A 84 10.23 13.61 4.23
N GLY A 85 11.52 13.92 4.36
CA GLY A 85 12.62 13.16 3.76
C GLY A 85 12.66 11.73 4.27
N LEU A 86 12.62 11.53 5.59
CA LEU A 86 12.58 10.19 6.21
C LEU A 86 11.38 9.37 5.72
N MET A 87 10.20 9.98 5.60
CA MET A 87 9.03 9.29 5.07
C MET A 87 9.23 8.85 3.60
N THR A 88 9.85 9.69 2.78
CA THR A 88 10.17 9.36 1.38
C THR A 88 11.12 8.18 1.30
N THR A 89 12.19 8.20 2.10
CA THR A 89 13.15 7.09 2.16
C THR A 89 12.48 5.81 2.66
N ALA A 90 11.67 5.88 3.71
CA ALA A 90 10.94 4.72 4.23
C ALA A 90 10.02 4.10 3.17
N PHE A 91 9.31 4.94 2.39
CA PHE A 91 8.47 4.47 1.29
C PHE A 91 9.30 3.75 0.22
N GLN A 92 10.39 4.34 -0.26
CA GLN A 92 11.22 3.71 -1.29
C GLN A 92 11.87 2.42 -0.81
N SER A 93 12.36 2.38 0.44
CA SER A 93 12.89 1.16 1.05
C SER A 93 11.83 0.06 1.13
N SER A 94 10.58 0.40 1.46
CA SER A 94 9.49 -0.59 1.48
C SER A 94 9.16 -1.14 0.10
N CYS A 95 9.21 -0.31 -0.96
CA CYS A 95 9.03 -0.76 -2.33
C CYS A 95 10.16 -1.70 -2.77
N PHE A 96 11.40 -1.36 -2.46
CA PHE A 96 12.55 -2.20 -2.74
C PHE A 96 12.47 -3.55 -2.02
N ALA A 97 12.16 -3.55 -0.73
CA ALA A 97 11.95 -4.79 0.04
C ALA A 97 10.80 -5.63 -0.53
N GLY A 98 9.69 -5.00 -0.92
CA GLY A 98 8.58 -5.68 -1.59
C GLY A 98 8.98 -6.33 -2.91
N LEU A 99 9.79 -5.65 -3.73
CA LEU A 99 10.31 -6.19 -4.98
C LEU A 99 11.22 -7.40 -4.74
N MET A 100 12.12 -7.32 -3.75
CA MET A 100 12.98 -8.45 -3.38
C MET A 100 12.17 -9.66 -2.92
N LEU A 101 11.14 -9.46 -2.09
CA LEU A 101 10.25 -10.53 -1.64
C LEU A 101 9.46 -11.15 -2.80
N ALA A 102 8.94 -10.33 -3.71
CA ALA A 102 8.24 -10.82 -4.89
C ALA A 102 9.15 -11.66 -5.80
N ALA A 103 10.38 -11.19 -6.04
CA ALA A 103 11.38 -11.91 -6.81
C ALA A 103 11.75 -13.26 -6.15
N ALA A 104 11.95 -13.26 -4.83
CA ALA A 104 12.23 -14.49 -4.08
C ALA A 104 11.06 -15.49 -4.14
N ALA A 105 9.83 -15.01 -3.99
CA ALA A 105 8.63 -15.85 -4.08
C ALA A 105 8.45 -16.44 -5.49
N GLN A 106 8.67 -15.64 -6.54
CA GLN A 106 8.63 -16.11 -7.92
C GLN A 106 9.71 -17.18 -8.19
N HIS A 107 10.95 -16.95 -7.72
CA HIS A 107 12.03 -17.91 -7.89
C HIS A 107 11.73 -19.23 -7.16
N ALA A 108 11.26 -19.17 -5.91
CA ALA A 108 10.88 -20.37 -5.15
C ALA A 108 9.77 -21.17 -5.85
N TRP A 109 8.78 -20.49 -6.42
CA TRP A 109 7.69 -21.13 -7.16
C TRP A 109 8.18 -21.81 -8.43
N LEU A 110 9.05 -21.16 -9.21
CA LEU A 110 9.63 -21.74 -10.42
C LEU A 110 10.50 -22.97 -10.13
N VAL A 111 11.29 -22.94 -9.05
CA VAL A 111 12.09 -24.10 -8.62
C VAL A 111 11.19 -25.25 -8.19
N ALA A 112 10.14 -24.98 -7.41
CA ALA A 112 9.19 -26.00 -6.96
C ALA A 112 8.41 -26.64 -8.12
N ALA A 113 8.12 -25.88 -9.19
CA ALA A 113 7.42 -26.40 -10.37
C ALA A 113 8.31 -27.25 -11.29
N ALA A 114 9.64 -27.16 -11.13
CA ALA A 114 10.62 -27.91 -11.92
C ALA A 114 11.10 -29.22 -11.24
N ALA A 115 10.69 -29.45 -10.00
CA ALA A 115 11.00 -30.64 -9.20
C ALA A 115 9.82 -31.63 -9.19
#